data_AF-A0A3A5HFG2-F1
#
_entry.id   AF-A0A3A5HFG2-F1
#
_cell.length_a   1.000
_cell.length_b   1.000
_cell.length_c   1.000
_cell.angle_alpha   90.00
_cell.angle_beta   90.00
_cell.angle_gamma   90.00
#
_symmetry.space_group_name_H-M   'P 1'
#
loop_
_entity.id
_entity.type
_entity.pdbx_description
1 polymer ?
#
loop_
_entity_poly.entity_id
_entity_poly.type
_entity_poly.pdbx_seq_one_letter_code
_entity_poly.pdbx_strand_id
1 'polypeptide(L)'
;MVGKKDKMKIKIMKNGPYLVQGNIPLYKQKLVTDEAGHTVKLDDVSEYPLQESYILCRCGESKNKPYCDGTHTKISFDGTETASKKPYMEKAEVFEGDDLKLTDVHEFCDHSRFCLRAGGIRKLIENSNDPQARELAIEEAKVCPSGRLVLWDKKTGIPFEKEFEPSIVMIHDPQKNCEGPIWVRGGIPIESADGSIYETRNRVTLCQCGKSENKPYCDGSHWMNARQKLKFRKKWGLDK
;
A
#
# COMPACT_ATOMS: atom_id res chain seq x y z
N MET A 1 22.02 10.98 12.16
CA MET A 1 20.65 10.42 12.17
C MET A 1 20.58 8.93 11.77
N VAL A 2 21.70 8.27 11.45
CA VAL A 2 21.74 6.86 11.00
C VAL A 2 21.23 5.87 12.08
N GLY A 3 21.60 6.04 13.35
CA GLY A 3 21.21 5.10 14.42
C GLY A 3 19.76 5.15 14.93
N LYS A 4 18.89 6.04 14.43
CA LYS A 4 17.46 6.09 14.81
C LYS A 4 16.57 5.19 13.92
N LYS A 5 16.91 5.04 12.63
CA LYS A 5 16.14 4.20 11.70
C LYS A 5 16.36 2.70 11.95
N ASP A 6 17.53 2.31 12.47
CA ASP A 6 17.87 0.90 12.74
C ASP A 6 16.99 0.20 13.79
N LYS A 7 16.22 0.97 14.57
CA LYS A 7 15.28 0.42 15.58
C LYS A 7 13.84 0.33 15.08
N MET A 8 13.52 0.92 13.93
CA MET A 8 12.17 0.95 13.39
C MET A 8 11.85 -0.36 12.69
N LYS A 9 10.75 -1.00 13.04
CA LYS A 9 10.24 -2.18 12.31
C LYS A 9 8.78 -2.46 12.59
N ILE A 10 8.18 -3.24 11.70
CA ILE A 10 6.88 -3.86 11.89
C ILE A 10 7.08 -5.37 11.92
N LYS A 11 6.75 -6.03 13.03
CA LYS A 11 6.73 -7.49 13.13
C LYS A 11 5.31 -8.02 12.97
N ILE A 12 5.15 -9.00 12.09
CA ILE A 12 3.91 -9.71 11.88
C ILE A 12 3.83 -10.83 12.92
N MET A 13 2.81 -10.80 13.78
CA MET A 13 2.56 -11.90 14.72
C MET A 13 1.78 -13.00 14.02
N LYS A 14 2.22 -14.26 14.14
CA LYS A 14 1.53 -15.43 13.56
C LYS A 14 0.06 -15.42 13.97
N ASN A 15 -0.86 -15.43 13.00
CA ASN A 15 -2.32 -15.35 13.22
C ASN A 15 -2.78 -14.20 14.13
N GLY A 16 -1.94 -13.17 14.26
CA GLY A 16 -2.11 -12.09 15.21
C GLY A 16 -1.96 -10.71 14.58
N PRO A 17 -1.74 -9.67 15.39
CA PRO A 17 -1.63 -8.29 14.95
C PRO A 17 -0.27 -7.95 14.32
N TYR A 18 -0.10 -6.68 13.92
CA TYR A 18 1.20 -6.10 13.65
C TYR A 18 1.76 -5.45 14.93
N LEU A 19 2.97 -5.83 15.34
CA LEU A 19 3.73 -5.16 16.39
C LEU A 19 4.65 -4.11 15.75
N VAL A 20 4.41 -2.85 16.05
CA VAL A 20 5.20 -1.72 15.55
C VAL A 20 6.16 -1.25 16.63
N GLN A 21 7.42 -1.03 16.28
CA GLN A 21 8.48 -0.63 17.22
C GLN A 21 9.35 0.49 16.64
N GLY A 22 9.90 1.33 17.52
CA GLY A 22 10.92 2.31 17.16
C GLY A 22 10.42 3.76 17.05
N ASN A 23 9.39 4.15 17.82
CA ASN A 23 8.83 5.51 17.81
C ASN A 23 8.34 5.94 16.41
N ILE A 24 7.62 5.06 15.72
CA ILE A 24 7.10 5.33 14.38
C ILE A 24 5.80 6.14 14.49
N PRO A 25 5.71 7.37 13.95
CA PRO A 25 4.49 8.16 13.99
C PRO A 25 3.32 7.46 13.31
N LEU A 26 2.12 7.61 13.90
CA LEU A 26 0.88 7.03 13.40
C LEU A 26 -0.14 8.14 13.12
N TYR A 27 -0.64 8.17 11.89
CA TYR A 27 -1.60 9.16 11.42
C TYR A 27 -2.90 8.52 10.96
N LYS A 28 -3.97 9.31 10.88
CA LYS A 28 -5.19 8.98 10.14
C LYS A 28 -5.34 9.96 8.99
N GLN A 29 -5.54 9.44 7.79
CA GLN A 29 -5.81 10.24 6.59
C GLN A 29 -7.04 9.71 5.86
N LYS A 30 -7.73 10.56 5.12
CA LYS A 30 -8.88 10.18 4.29
C LYS A 30 -8.63 10.45 2.81
N LEU A 31 -9.11 9.56 1.95
CA LEU A 31 -9.11 9.79 0.51
C LEU A 31 -10.06 10.93 0.16
N VAL A 32 -9.61 11.84 -0.71
CA VAL A 32 -10.43 12.89 -1.33
C VAL A 32 -10.53 12.59 -2.81
N THR A 33 -11.76 12.56 -3.33
CA THR A 33 -12.04 12.26 -4.74
C THR A 33 -12.58 13.46 -5.49
N ASP A 34 -12.32 13.50 -6.80
CA ASP A 34 -13.03 14.38 -7.73
C ASP A 34 -14.47 13.89 -7.99
N GLU A 35 -15.22 14.63 -8.83
CA GLU A 35 -16.60 14.28 -9.22
C GLU A 35 -16.69 12.95 -10.00
N ALA A 36 -15.62 12.57 -10.71
CA ALA A 36 -15.52 11.29 -11.41
C ALA A 36 -15.16 10.12 -10.46
N GLY A 37 -14.88 10.42 -9.18
CA GLY A 37 -14.55 9.44 -8.17
C GLY A 37 -13.09 8.99 -8.16
N HIS A 38 -12.21 9.69 -8.89
CA HIS A 38 -10.77 9.44 -8.81
C HIS A 38 -10.17 10.15 -7.61
N THR A 39 -9.22 9.51 -6.95
CA THR A 39 -8.58 10.12 -5.79
C THR A 39 -7.56 11.16 -6.25
N VAL A 40 -7.68 12.37 -5.68
CA VAL A 40 -6.81 13.51 -5.99
C VAL A 40 -5.79 13.77 -4.87
N LYS A 41 -6.14 13.49 -3.61
CA LYS A 41 -5.24 13.63 -2.46
C LYS A 41 -5.66 12.78 -1.26
N LEU A 42 -4.76 12.71 -0.28
CA LEU A 42 -5.03 12.25 1.08
C LEU A 42 -5.02 13.46 2.01
N ASP A 43 -6.12 13.70 2.71
CA ASP A 43 -6.23 14.76 3.71
C ASP A 43 -5.94 14.21 5.10
N ASP A 44 -5.15 14.96 5.87
CA ASP A 44 -4.91 14.70 7.29
C ASP A 44 -6.21 14.80 8.09
N VAL A 45 -6.46 13.80 8.93
CA VAL A 45 -7.63 13.76 9.83
C VAL A 45 -7.19 13.92 11.27
N SER A 46 -6.22 13.12 11.71
CA SER A 46 -5.71 13.17 13.08
C SER A 46 -4.35 12.51 13.20
N GLU A 47 -3.63 12.84 14.25
CA GLU A 47 -2.41 12.15 14.69
C GLU A 47 -2.71 11.35 15.96
N TYR A 48 -2.11 10.17 16.09
CA TYR A 48 -2.17 9.37 17.31
C TYR A 48 -0.96 9.69 18.20
N PRO A 49 -1.07 9.57 19.54
CA PRO A 49 0.05 9.80 20.44
C PRO A 49 1.27 8.95 20.07
N LEU A 50 2.44 9.59 19.99
CA LEU A 50 3.70 8.92 19.73
C LEU A 50 4.01 7.92 20.84
N GLN A 51 4.35 6.71 20.46
CA GLN A 51 4.65 5.60 21.36
C GLN A 51 5.92 4.89 20.89
N GLU A 52 6.74 4.39 21.82
CA GLU A 52 7.91 3.60 21.48
C GLU A 52 7.53 2.33 20.71
N SER A 53 6.43 1.69 21.11
CA SER A 53 5.82 0.55 20.43
C SER A 53 4.30 0.56 20.58
N TYR A 54 3.61 -0.03 19.61
CA TYR A 54 2.15 -0.20 19.61
C TYR A 54 1.73 -1.39 18.74
N ILE A 55 0.49 -1.86 18.92
CA ILE A 55 0.00 -3.08 18.28
C ILE A 55 -1.23 -2.76 17.42
N LEU A 56 -1.11 -2.87 16.09
CA LEU A 56 -2.19 -2.58 15.15
C LEU A 56 -3.01 -3.83 14.82
N CYS A 57 -4.33 -3.66 14.73
CA CYS A 57 -5.24 -4.71 14.32
C CYS A 57 -4.96 -5.17 12.89
N ARG A 58 -4.87 -6.48 12.68
CA ARG A 58 -4.73 -7.12 11.37
C ARG A 58 -5.96 -7.94 10.95
N CYS A 59 -6.74 -8.40 11.94
CA CYS A 59 -7.87 -9.30 11.72
C CYS A 59 -9.18 -8.62 11.28
N GLY A 60 -9.24 -7.29 11.28
CA GLY A 60 -10.44 -6.52 10.94
C GLY A 60 -11.48 -6.37 12.05
N GLU A 61 -11.45 -7.19 13.10
CA GLU A 61 -12.56 -7.30 14.07
C GLU A 61 -12.32 -6.64 15.43
N SER A 62 -11.17 -5.97 15.65
CA SER A 62 -10.93 -5.23 16.90
C SER A 62 -12.02 -4.18 17.17
N LYS A 63 -12.44 -4.05 18.42
CA LYS A 63 -13.35 -2.99 18.89
C LYS A 63 -12.60 -1.74 19.33
N ASN A 64 -11.28 -1.81 19.45
CA ASN A 64 -10.39 -0.70 19.82
C ASN A 64 -9.53 -0.23 18.63
N LYS A 65 -10.10 -0.18 17.43
CA LYS A 65 -9.35 0.22 16.21
C LYS A 65 -8.73 1.63 16.38
N PRO A 66 -7.51 1.86 15.85
CA PRO A 66 -6.75 0.98 14.97
C PRO A 66 -5.96 -0.12 15.71
N TYR A 67 -5.98 -0.11 17.04
CA TYR A 67 -5.20 -1.02 17.87
C TYR A 67 -5.84 -2.40 17.98
N CYS A 68 -5.01 -3.39 18.32
CA CYS A 68 -5.45 -4.74 18.63
C CYS A 68 -6.04 -4.81 20.05
N ASP A 69 -7.15 -5.54 20.21
CA ASP A 69 -7.82 -5.79 21.49
C ASP A 69 -7.88 -7.30 21.85
N GLY A 70 -7.14 -8.13 21.12
CA GLY A 70 -7.13 -9.60 21.30
C GLY A 70 -8.26 -10.36 20.60
N THR A 71 -9.16 -9.68 19.87
CA THR A 71 -10.28 -10.35 19.16
C THR A 71 -9.83 -11.43 18.18
N HIS A 72 -8.65 -11.27 17.56
CA HIS A 72 -8.08 -12.26 16.62
C HIS A 72 -7.99 -13.68 17.19
N THR A 73 -7.68 -13.85 18.48
CA THR A 73 -7.65 -15.16 19.14
C THR A 73 -9.05 -15.74 19.27
N LYS A 74 -10.04 -14.91 19.61
CA LYS A 74 -11.44 -15.34 19.84
C LYS A 74 -12.10 -15.83 18.55
N ILE A 75 -11.76 -15.21 17.43
CA ILE A 75 -12.31 -15.56 16.11
C ILE A 75 -11.43 -16.56 15.35
N SER A 76 -10.36 -17.07 15.96
CA SER A 76 -9.38 -17.95 15.30
C SER A 76 -8.89 -17.39 13.96
N PHE A 77 -8.50 -16.11 13.95
CA PHE A 77 -8.09 -15.40 12.75
C PHE A 77 -6.97 -16.15 12.01
N ASP A 78 -7.23 -16.51 10.75
CA ASP A 78 -6.18 -17.00 9.84
C ASP A 78 -5.44 -15.81 9.22
N GLY A 79 -4.27 -15.55 9.79
CA GLY A 79 -3.36 -14.49 9.36
C GLY A 79 -2.17 -15.02 8.56
N THR A 80 -2.26 -16.24 8.01
CA THR A 80 -1.19 -16.85 7.21
C THR A 80 -0.74 -15.89 6.12
N GLU A 81 0.55 -15.58 6.09
CA GLU A 81 1.15 -14.78 5.03
C GLU A 81 1.21 -15.60 3.73
N THR A 82 0.70 -15.02 2.64
CA THR A 82 0.60 -15.63 1.31
C THR A 82 1.37 -14.86 0.25
N ALA A 83 1.83 -13.65 0.56
CA ALA A 83 2.54 -12.80 -0.39
C ALA A 83 3.90 -13.36 -0.75
N SER A 84 4.25 -13.26 -2.03
CA SER A 84 5.59 -13.57 -2.52
C SER A 84 6.62 -12.64 -1.90
N LYS A 85 7.70 -13.23 -1.37
CA LYS A 85 8.89 -12.53 -0.87
C LYS A 85 9.90 -12.18 -1.97
N LYS A 86 9.61 -12.50 -3.24
CA LYS A 86 10.47 -12.09 -4.36
C LYS A 86 10.55 -10.56 -4.44
N PRO A 87 11.73 -10.00 -4.77
CA PRO A 87 11.88 -8.56 -4.99
C PRO A 87 10.88 -8.00 -6.00
N TYR A 88 10.50 -6.74 -5.83
CA TYR A 88 9.56 -6.02 -6.68
C TYR A 88 9.93 -6.12 -8.16
N MET A 89 11.20 -5.90 -8.49
CA MET A 89 11.67 -5.89 -9.87
C MET A 89 11.58 -7.25 -10.56
N GLU A 90 11.62 -8.36 -9.82
CA GLU A 90 11.44 -9.71 -10.38
C GLU A 90 9.98 -10.02 -10.70
N LYS A 91 9.05 -9.30 -10.07
CA LYS A 91 7.60 -9.47 -10.24
C LYS A 91 6.97 -8.44 -11.17
N ALA A 92 7.71 -7.37 -11.46
CA ALA A 92 7.19 -6.22 -12.18
C ALA A 92 7.00 -6.53 -13.67
N GLU A 93 5.80 -6.26 -14.18
CA GLU A 93 5.61 -6.08 -15.62
C GLU A 93 6.09 -4.67 -16.00
N VAL A 94 6.75 -4.55 -17.15
CA VAL A 94 7.31 -3.29 -17.65
C VAL A 94 6.46 -2.80 -18.80
N PHE A 95 6.03 -1.54 -18.71
CA PHE A 95 5.38 -0.81 -19.78
C PHE A 95 6.26 0.35 -20.20
N GLU A 96 6.47 0.52 -21.50
CA GLU A 96 7.32 1.58 -22.04
C GLU A 96 6.48 2.60 -22.81
N GLY A 97 6.72 3.87 -22.51
CA GLY A 97 6.37 5.00 -23.36
C GLY A 97 7.60 5.57 -24.03
N ASP A 98 7.46 6.76 -24.62
CA ASP A 98 8.55 7.48 -25.28
C ASP A 98 9.70 7.77 -24.30
N ASP A 99 9.44 8.59 -23.28
CA ASP A 99 10.43 9.08 -22.30
C ASP A 99 10.28 8.44 -20.91
N LEU A 100 9.20 7.70 -20.68
CA LEU A 100 8.85 7.10 -19.40
C LEU A 100 8.78 5.57 -19.47
N LYS A 101 9.18 4.92 -18.37
CA LYS A 101 9.00 3.49 -18.15
C LYS A 101 8.19 3.29 -16.87
N LEU A 102 7.19 2.43 -16.90
CA LEU A 102 6.36 2.09 -15.73
C LEU A 102 6.58 0.63 -15.37
N THR A 103 6.94 0.37 -14.11
CA THR A 103 6.89 -0.98 -13.53
C THR A 103 5.59 -1.14 -12.75
N ASP A 104 4.94 -2.29 -12.89
CA ASP A 104 3.64 -2.58 -12.28
C ASP A 104 3.65 -4.01 -11.68
N VAL A 105 3.44 -4.12 -10.37
CA VAL A 105 3.28 -5.40 -9.67
C VAL A 105 1.82 -5.58 -9.27
N HIS A 106 1.09 -6.38 -10.04
CA HIS A 106 -0.37 -6.52 -9.92
C HIS A 106 -0.85 -7.16 -8.62
N GLU A 107 0.03 -7.86 -7.91
CA GLU A 107 -0.25 -8.41 -6.58
C GLU A 107 -0.57 -7.30 -5.56
N PHE A 108 -0.12 -6.08 -5.79
CA PHE A 108 -0.33 -4.95 -4.88
C PHE A 108 -1.63 -4.20 -5.22
N CYS A 109 -2.23 -3.58 -4.20
CA CYS A 109 -3.47 -2.82 -4.36
C CYS A 109 -3.35 -1.69 -5.41
N ASP A 110 -4.27 -1.62 -6.38
CA ASP A 110 -4.53 -0.43 -7.23
C ASP A 110 -5.81 0.33 -6.81
N HIS A 111 -6.42 -0.05 -5.70
CA HIS A 111 -7.77 0.35 -5.36
C HIS A 111 -7.88 1.69 -4.63
N SER A 112 -6.78 2.40 -4.43
CA SER A 112 -6.80 3.80 -4.00
C SER A 112 -7.15 4.77 -5.15
N ARG A 113 -7.38 4.27 -6.38
CA ARG A 113 -7.88 5.03 -7.56
C ARG A 113 -7.03 6.23 -8.01
N PHE A 114 -5.84 6.42 -7.46
CA PHE A 114 -4.91 7.47 -7.90
C PHE A 114 -4.42 7.29 -9.34
N CYS A 115 -4.33 6.05 -9.82
CA CYS A 115 -3.82 5.71 -11.15
C CYS A 115 -4.89 5.65 -12.26
N LEU A 116 -6.11 6.12 -11.95
CA LEU A 116 -7.25 6.06 -12.88
C LEU A 116 -7.63 7.43 -13.45
N ARG A 117 -6.99 8.52 -13.03
CA ARG A 117 -7.32 9.86 -13.57
C ARG A 117 -6.88 9.94 -15.04
N ALA A 118 -7.50 10.85 -15.78
CA ALA A 118 -7.25 11.08 -17.21
C ALA A 118 -7.24 9.82 -18.12
N GLY A 119 -8.04 8.82 -17.78
CA GLY A 119 -8.10 7.56 -18.54
C GLY A 119 -7.08 6.50 -18.12
N GLY A 120 -6.27 6.80 -17.12
CA GLY A 120 -5.36 5.88 -16.43
C GLY A 120 -3.90 6.02 -16.85
N ILE A 121 -3.00 5.75 -15.90
CA ILE A 121 -1.55 5.98 -16.06
C ILE A 121 -0.93 5.32 -17.30
N ARG A 122 -1.44 4.17 -17.75
CA ARG A 122 -0.91 3.48 -18.94
C ARG A 122 -1.10 4.29 -20.22
N LYS A 123 -2.25 4.97 -20.35
CA LYS A 123 -2.50 5.87 -21.48
C LYS A 123 -1.63 7.13 -21.40
N LEU A 124 -1.33 7.59 -20.18
CA LEU A 124 -0.46 8.76 -19.97
C LEU A 124 1.00 8.45 -20.36
N ILE A 125 1.52 7.26 -20.02
CA ILE A 125 2.88 6.90 -20.41
C ILE A 125 3.02 6.68 -21.93
N GLU A 126 2.01 6.11 -22.60
CA GLU A 126 1.99 5.96 -24.06
C GLU A 126 2.14 7.29 -24.80
N ASN A 127 1.68 8.39 -24.19
CA ASN A 127 1.75 9.75 -24.74
C ASN A 127 2.73 10.64 -23.93
N SER A 128 3.80 10.05 -23.38
CA SER A 128 4.72 10.75 -22.47
C SER A 128 5.61 11.83 -23.13
N ASN A 129 5.54 11.98 -24.45
CA ASN A 129 6.07 13.13 -25.19
C ASN A 129 5.25 14.41 -24.99
N ASP A 130 3.96 14.30 -24.64
CA ASP A 130 3.14 15.43 -24.22
C ASP A 130 3.51 15.85 -22.78
N PRO A 131 3.90 17.12 -22.54
CA PRO A 131 4.33 17.56 -21.21
C PRO A 131 3.25 17.43 -20.12
N GLN A 132 1.98 17.59 -20.45
CA GLN A 132 0.89 17.48 -19.48
C GLN A 132 0.64 16.02 -19.12
N ALA A 133 0.60 15.12 -20.12
CA ALA A 133 0.47 13.68 -19.88
C ALA A 133 1.63 13.14 -19.04
N ARG A 134 2.86 13.59 -19.33
CA ARG A 134 4.05 13.24 -18.58
C ARG A 134 3.98 13.68 -17.12
N GLU A 135 3.65 14.95 -16.85
CA GLU A 135 3.55 15.45 -15.47
C GLU A 135 2.45 14.72 -14.71
N LEU A 136 1.30 14.52 -15.34
CA LEU A 136 0.18 13.82 -14.72
C LEU A 136 0.53 12.36 -14.36
N ALA A 137 1.26 11.65 -15.23
CA ALA A 137 1.75 10.30 -14.94
C ALA A 137 2.70 10.28 -13.73
N ILE A 138 3.60 11.26 -13.64
CA ILE A 138 4.54 11.41 -12.53
C ILE A 138 3.79 11.66 -11.21
N GLU A 139 2.83 12.58 -11.22
CA GLU A 139 1.99 12.84 -10.05
C GLU A 139 1.26 11.59 -9.57
N GLU A 140 0.59 10.88 -10.48
CA GLU A 140 -0.20 9.67 -10.15
C GLU A 140 0.66 8.55 -9.57
N ALA A 141 1.86 8.33 -10.14
CA ALA A 141 2.79 7.33 -9.65
C ALA A 141 3.31 7.66 -8.25
N LYS A 142 3.69 8.92 -8.00
CA LYS A 142 4.24 9.38 -6.72
C LYS A 142 3.27 9.25 -5.55
N VAL A 143 1.96 9.32 -5.82
CA VAL A 143 0.92 9.25 -4.76
C VAL A 143 0.33 7.86 -4.57
N CYS A 144 0.69 6.86 -5.37
CA CYS A 144 0.21 5.48 -5.24
C CYS A 144 0.61 4.87 -3.88
N PRO A 145 -0.28 4.68 -2.89
CA PRO A 145 0.16 4.31 -1.54
C PRO A 145 0.80 2.93 -1.44
N SER A 146 0.36 1.98 -2.28
CA SER A 146 0.86 0.60 -2.29
C SER A 146 2.25 0.44 -2.87
N GLY A 147 2.75 1.43 -3.62
CA GLY A 147 3.97 1.27 -4.41
C GLY A 147 3.86 0.19 -5.50
N ARG A 148 2.63 -0.16 -5.92
CA ARG A 148 2.38 -1.04 -7.08
C ARG A 148 3.05 -0.49 -8.33
N LEU A 149 2.85 0.80 -8.55
CA LEU A 149 3.32 1.55 -9.70
C LEU A 149 4.57 2.33 -9.32
N VAL A 150 5.65 2.12 -10.05
CA VAL A 150 6.85 2.96 -9.99
C VAL A 150 7.16 3.42 -11.40
N LEU A 151 7.18 4.74 -11.58
CA LEU A 151 7.48 5.37 -12.85
C LEU A 151 8.96 5.74 -12.88
N TRP A 152 9.62 5.57 -14.01
CA TRP A 152 11.04 5.73 -14.19
C TRP A 152 11.30 6.67 -15.36
N ASP A 153 12.30 7.52 -15.20
CA ASP A 153 12.87 8.28 -16.31
C ASP A 153 13.72 7.32 -17.16
N LYS A 154 13.40 7.17 -18.45
CA LYS A 154 14.16 6.27 -19.34
C LYS A 154 15.58 6.77 -19.62
N LYS A 155 15.81 8.09 -19.60
CA LYS A 155 17.11 8.69 -19.91
C LYS A 155 18.09 8.51 -18.76
N THR A 156 17.62 8.73 -17.53
CA THR A 156 18.48 8.64 -16.35
C THR A 156 18.44 7.28 -15.65
N GLY A 157 17.38 6.50 -15.86
CA GLY A 157 17.12 5.25 -15.14
C GLY A 157 16.66 5.46 -13.68
N ILE A 158 16.40 6.69 -13.26
CA ILE A 158 16.02 7.04 -11.89
C ILE A 158 14.49 6.98 -11.74
N PRO A 159 13.96 6.38 -10.65
CA PRO A 159 12.53 6.36 -10.40
C PRO A 159 11.99 7.72 -9.92
N PHE A 160 10.81 8.09 -10.38
CA PHE A 160 10.03 9.21 -9.87
C PHE A 160 9.33 8.81 -8.57
N GLU A 161 10.05 8.94 -7.47
CA GLU A 161 9.57 8.61 -6.13
C GLU A 161 9.50 9.86 -5.27
N LYS A 162 8.50 9.92 -4.39
CA LYS A 162 8.47 10.92 -3.31
C LYS A 162 9.29 10.38 -2.15
N GLU A 163 10.20 11.18 -1.60
CA GLU A 163 10.86 10.84 -0.35
C GLU A 163 9.87 10.92 0.80
N PHE A 164 9.79 9.86 1.61
CA PHE A 164 8.95 9.83 2.80
C PHE A 164 9.80 9.63 4.04
N GLU A 165 9.47 10.38 5.10
CA GLU A 165 9.93 10.05 6.43
C GLU A 165 9.19 8.80 6.97
N PRO A 166 9.87 7.94 7.77
CA PRO A 166 9.26 6.77 8.36
C PRO A 166 7.98 7.11 9.14
N SER A 167 6.87 6.51 8.73
CA SER A 167 5.56 6.73 9.36
C SER A 167 4.54 5.70 8.90
N ILE A 168 3.48 5.55 9.68
CA ILE A 168 2.32 4.70 9.37
C ILE A 168 1.06 5.57 9.27
N VAL A 169 0.22 5.30 8.29
CA VAL A 169 -1.05 6.00 8.08
C VAL A 169 -2.20 5.00 8.00
N MET A 170 -3.20 5.20 8.84
CA MET A 170 -4.50 4.55 8.72
C MET A 170 -5.31 5.28 7.63
N ILE A 171 -5.46 4.67 6.47
CA ILE A 171 -6.23 5.25 5.37
C ILE A 171 -7.72 4.97 5.58
N HIS A 172 -8.55 5.97 5.46
CA HIS A 172 -10.01 5.85 5.40
C HIS A 172 -10.51 6.22 4.00
N ASP A 173 -11.49 5.48 3.46
CA ASP A 173 -12.13 5.75 2.19
C ASP A 173 -13.60 6.14 2.42
N PRO A 174 -13.93 7.44 2.48
CA PRO A 174 -15.31 7.91 2.63
C PRO A 174 -16.21 7.46 1.47
N GLN A 175 -15.68 7.39 0.24
CA GLN A 175 -16.48 7.04 -0.94
C GLN A 175 -16.98 5.59 -0.88
N LYS A 176 -16.20 4.69 -0.26
CA LYS A 176 -16.57 3.29 -0.05
C LYS A 176 -17.09 3.00 1.35
N ASN A 177 -17.14 4.02 2.23
CA ASN A 177 -17.50 3.89 3.63
C ASN A 177 -16.74 2.76 4.33
N CYS A 178 -15.42 2.72 4.16
CA CYS A 178 -14.59 1.66 4.72
C CYS A 178 -13.26 2.17 5.27
N GLU A 179 -12.73 1.46 6.27
CA GLU A 179 -11.32 1.55 6.63
C GLU A 179 -10.49 0.87 5.53
N GLY A 180 -9.54 1.62 5.00
CA GLY A 180 -8.60 1.20 3.98
C GLY A 180 -7.43 0.40 4.55
N PRO A 181 -6.34 0.27 3.78
CA PRO A 181 -5.14 -0.38 4.27
C PRO A 181 -4.32 0.51 5.23
N ILE A 182 -3.38 -0.12 5.92
CA ILE A 182 -2.32 0.56 6.66
C ILE A 182 -1.22 0.94 5.66
N TRP A 183 -0.98 2.22 5.46
CA TRP A 183 0.07 2.73 4.58
C TRP A 183 1.37 2.94 5.36
N VAL A 184 2.37 2.13 5.03
CA VAL A 184 3.71 2.17 5.63
C VAL A 184 4.63 2.94 4.70
N ARG A 185 5.34 3.95 5.22
CA ARG A 185 6.14 4.89 4.44
C ARG A 185 7.58 4.97 4.95
N GLY A 186 8.51 5.38 4.09
CA GLY A 186 9.86 5.76 4.45
C GLY A 186 10.80 4.61 4.76
N GLY A 187 10.61 3.44 4.13
CA GLY A 187 11.55 2.33 4.25
C GLY A 187 11.54 1.61 5.58
N ILE A 188 10.38 1.51 6.24
CA ILE A 188 10.25 0.72 7.48
C ILE A 188 10.31 -0.78 7.15
N PRO A 189 11.27 -1.55 7.71
CA PRO A 189 11.35 -3.00 7.52
C PRO A 189 10.14 -3.75 8.08
N ILE A 190 9.75 -4.83 7.39
CA ILE A 190 8.64 -5.69 7.78
C ILE A 190 9.18 -7.11 8.00
N GLU A 191 9.13 -7.55 9.25
CA GLU A 191 9.53 -8.88 9.70
C GLU A 191 8.30 -9.81 9.67
N SER A 192 8.40 -10.87 8.87
CA SER A 192 7.43 -11.96 8.75
C SER A 192 7.29 -12.74 10.07
N ALA A 193 6.18 -13.45 10.23
CA ALA A 193 5.96 -14.29 11.40
C ALA A 193 6.99 -15.43 11.54
N ASP A 194 7.60 -15.85 10.45
CA ASP A 194 8.71 -16.83 10.41
C ASP A 194 10.10 -16.21 10.64
N GLY A 195 10.20 -14.90 10.86
CA GLY A 195 11.44 -14.17 11.13
C GLY A 195 12.19 -13.68 9.88
N SER A 196 11.76 -14.05 8.67
CA SER A 196 12.32 -13.48 7.44
C SER A 196 11.85 -12.04 7.20
N ILE A 197 12.55 -11.30 6.34
CA ILE A 197 12.25 -9.90 6.04
C ILE A 197 11.65 -9.79 4.64
N TYR A 198 10.50 -9.11 4.52
CA TYR A 198 10.01 -8.67 3.20
C TYR A 198 10.88 -7.55 2.66
N GLU A 199 10.98 -7.41 1.33
CA GLU A 199 11.70 -6.30 0.71
C GLU A 199 11.32 -4.95 1.35
N THR A 200 12.31 -4.23 1.88
CA THR A 200 12.11 -2.89 2.42
C THR A 200 11.91 -1.91 1.27
N ARG A 201 10.76 -1.25 1.24
CA ARG A 201 10.38 -0.33 0.16
C ARG A 201 10.05 1.06 0.67
N ASN A 202 10.14 2.05 -0.22
CA ASN A 202 9.78 3.44 0.09
C ASN A 202 8.35 3.57 0.63
N ARG A 203 7.41 2.78 0.09
CA ARG A 203 6.03 2.67 0.59
C ARG A 203 5.40 1.32 0.24
N VAL A 204 4.53 0.84 1.12
CA VAL A 204 3.66 -0.34 0.89
C VAL A 204 2.35 -0.20 1.66
N THR A 205 1.34 -0.98 1.29
CA THR A 205 0.07 -1.06 2.03
C THR A 205 -0.15 -2.44 2.62
N LEU A 206 -0.40 -2.50 3.94
CA LEU A 206 -0.68 -3.73 4.67
C LEU A 206 -2.19 -3.94 4.86
N CYS A 207 -2.60 -5.21 4.88
CA CYS A 207 -3.97 -5.61 5.12
C CYS A 207 -4.34 -5.39 6.59
N GLN A 208 -5.43 -4.66 6.83
CA GLN A 208 -6.00 -4.44 8.16
C GLN A 208 -7.34 -5.18 8.36
N CYS A 209 -8.02 -5.53 7.28
CA CYS A 209 -9.37 -6.09 7.30
C CYS A 209 -9.42 -7.61 7.51
N GLY A 210 -8.27 -8.30 7.51
CA GLY A 210 -8.16 -9.76 7.59
C GLY A 210 -8.49 -10.53 6.30
N LYS A 211 -9.05 -9.88 5.28
CA LYS A 211 -9.63 -10.55 4.09
C LYS A 211 -8.71 -10.66 2.86
N SER A 212 -7.50 -10.08 2.92
CA SER A 212 -6.57 -10.12 1.78
C SER A 212 -6.17 -11.57 1.47
N GLU A 213 -6.09 -11.91 0.19
CA GLU A 213 -5.48 -13.15 -0.32
C GLU A 213 -3.98 -12.99 -0.60
N ASN A 214 -3.45 -11.77 -0.46
CA ASN A 214 -2.03 -11.45 -0.61
C ASN A 214 -1.42 -10.96 0.71
N LYS A 215 -1.73 -11.60 1.84
CA LYS A 215 -1.24 -11.18 3.16
C LYS A 215 0.29 -11.25 3.20
N PRO A 216 0.99 -10.26 3.77
CA PRO A 216 0.47 -9.20 4.63
C PRO A 216 -0.02 -7.96 3.87
N TYR A 217 0.15 -7.91 2.55
CA TYR A 217 -0.24 -6.75 1.75
C TYR A 217 -1.74 -6.66 1.54
N CYS A 218 -2.22 -5.45 1.28
CA CYS A 218 -3.58 -5.21 0.85
C CYS A 218 -3.75 -5.54 -0.64
N ASP A 219 -4.85 -6.22 -0.97
CA ASP A 219 -5.28 -6.57 -2.32
C ASP A 219 -6.65 -5.96 -2.69
N GLY A 220 -7.14 -5.00 -1.88
CA GLY A 220 -8.45 -4.36 -2.05
C GLY A 220 -9.66 -5.13 -1.52
N SER A 221 -9.48 -6.33 -0.94
CA SER A 221 -10.58 -7.15 -0.38
C SER A 221 -11.38 -6.50 0.76
N HIS A 222 -10.98 -5.33 1.25
CA HIS A 222 -11.68 -4.61 2.32
C HIS A 222 -12.99 -3.96 1.87
N TRP A 223 -13.15 -3.67 0.56
CA TRP A 223 -14.39 -3.10 0.02
C TRP A 223 -14.96 -3.87 -1.17
N MET A 224 -14.15 -4.66 -1.89
CA MET A 224 -14.64 -5.43 -3.04
C MET A 224 -15.54 -6.58 -2.61
N ASN A 225 -16.64 -6.79 -3.34
CA ASN A 225 -17.40 -8.04 -3.26
C ASN A 225 -16.71 -9.16 -4.05
N ALA A 226 -17.17 -10.41 -3.86
CA ALA A 226 -16.58 -11.60 -4.47
C ALA A 226 -16.49 -11.52 -6.01
N ARG A 227 -17.53 -10.97 -6.67
CA ARG A 227 -17.56 -10.83 -8.13
C ARG A 227 -16.53 -9.81 -8.63
N GLN A 228 -16.43 -8.66 -7.96
CA GLN A 228 -15.44 -7.63 -8.29
C GLN A 228 -14.02 -8.16 -8.11
N LYS A 229 -13.76 -8.86 -6.99
CA LYS A 229 -12.48 -9.49 -6.71
C LYS A 229 -12.09 -10.51 -7.77
N LEU A 230 -13.01 -11.42 -8.15
CA LEU A 230 -12.75 -12.41 -9.19
C LEU A 230 -12.45 -11.76 -10.55
N LYS A 231 -13.22 -10.73 -10.93
CA LYS A 231 -12.98 -9.99 -12.18
C LYS A 231 -11.60 -9.33 -12.17
N PHE A 232 -11.21 -8.73 -11.05
CA PHE A 232 -9.89 -8.14 -10.87
C PHE A 232 -8.77 -9.19 -11.01
N ARG A 233 -8.89 -10.31 -10.29
CA ARG A 233 -7.88 -11.39 -10.35
C ARG A 233 -7.72 -11.95 -11.75
N LYS A 234 -8.83 -12.25 -12.44
CA LYS A 234 -8.83 -12.72 -13.83
C LYS A 234 -8.15 -11.76 -14.79
N LYS A 235 -8.38 -10.45 -14.64
CA LYS A 235 -7.74 -9.42 -15.48
C LYS A 235 -6.22 -9.53 -15.45
N TRP A 236 -5.65 -9.91 -14.31
CA TRP A 236 -4.21 -9.94 -14.08
C TRP A 236 -3.63 -11.35 -13.95
N GLY A 237 -4.40 -12.39 -14.31
CA GLY A 237 -3.97 -13.79 -14.20
C GLY A 237 -3.67 -14.24 -12.77
N LEU A 238 -4.26 -13.58 -11.78
CA LEU A 238 -4.10 -13.89 -10.36
C LEU A 238 -5.13 -14.93 -9.88
N ASP A 239 -6.06 -15.41 -10.71
CA ASP A 239 -7.14 -16.32 -10.28
C ASP A 239 -6.74 -17.79 -10.14
N LYS A 240 -5.46 -18.10 -10.34
CA LYS A 240 -4.89 -19.43 -10.16
C LYS A 240 -4.60 -19.75 -8.69
#